data_AF-A0A359F6E3-F1
#
_entry.id   AF-A0A359F6E3-F1
#
_cell.length_a   1.000
_cell.length_b   1.000
_cell.length_c   1.000
_cell.angle_alpha   90.00
_cell.angle_beta   90.00
_cell.angle_gamma   90.00
#
_symmetry.space_group_name_H-M   'P 1'
#
loop_
_entity.id
_entity.type
_entity.pdbx_description
1 polymer ?
#
loop_
_entity_poly.entity_id
_entity_poly.type
_entity_poly.pdbx_seq_one_letter_code
_entity_poly.pdbx_strand_id
1 'polypeptide(L)'
;MRMTHSTTLKVTCLVALLITSGCGDSRNARSTSESTRVTAGSDGAGSSSTSGADTTTSSPSTSAPPVVGGNISIWPPTGSALAYPDPVEVARAFAIEYVGFVDPVIGMFQQGDSRSGEVEVRPTESGPATTVLVRQVGPGDNWSVIGCATASISLSDPTTMSTVESPVSLSGTSTAFEGTVQVLMRDSSGAGALGEGYVTGGSMGEMGPFQSQLEFSAPTTDSGSLMLYTQSMENGAVWEASVIGIRFP
;
A
#
# COMPACT_ATOMS: atom_id res chain seq x y z
N MET A 1 -12.60 -28.24 -50.21
CA MET A 1 -13.49 -27.11 -49.82
C MET A 1 -13.56 -27.14 -48.30
N ARG A 2 -13.08 -26.17 -47.52
CA ARG A 2 -13.02 -24.71 -47.67
C ARG A 2 -11.63 -24.16 -47.29
N MET A 3 -11.11 -23.27 -48.12
CA MET A 3 -10.16 -22.21 -47.76
C MET A 3 -10.93 -21.10 -47.06
N THR A 4 -10.34 -20.42 -46.06
CA THR A 4 -10.16 -18.94 -45.98
C THR A 4 -9.60 -18.56 -44.60
N HIS A 5 -8.35 -18.10 -44.53
CA HIS A 5 -7.91 -16.70 -44.36
C HIS A 5 -7.80 -16.27 -42.89
N SER A 6 -6.57 -16.34 -42.37
CA SER A 6 -6.17 -15.61 -41.15
C SER A 6 -5.51 -14.31 -41.61
N THR A 7 -6.21 -13.20 -41.39
CA THR A 7 -5.84 -11.84 -41.78
C THR A 7 -4.81 -11.28 -40.80
N THR A 8 -3.62 -10.95 -41.31
CA THR A 8 -2.59 -10.18 -40.61
C THR A 8 -3.02 -8.73 -40.48
N LEU A 9 -3.07 -8.19 -39.25
CA LEU A 9 -3.21 -6.75 -39.02
C LEU A 9 -1.87 -6.18 -38.54
N LYS A 10 -1.14 -5.53 -39.46
CA LYS A 10 -0.03 -4.64 -39.14
C LYS A 10 -0.61 -3.27 -38.82
N VAL A 11 -0.32 -2.73 -37.64
CA VAL A 11 -0.55 -1.32 -37.33
C VAL A 11 0.80 -0.67 -37.07
N THR A 12 1.18 0.22 -37.99
CA THR A 12 2.31 1.14 -37.86
C THR A 12 1.78 2.54 -38.18
N CYS A 13 1.89 3.47 -37.23
CA CYS A 13 1.99 4.92 -37.42
C CYS A 13 2.27 5.54 -36.04
N LEU A 14 3.48 6.01 -35.76
CA LEU A 14 4.02 7.35 -36.05
C LEU A 14 3.47 8.43 -35.10
N VAL A 15 4.28 8.83 -34.12
CA VAL A 15 4.15 10.13 -33.45
C VAL A 15 5.53 10.79 -33.40
N ALA A 16 5.53 12.06 -33.79
CA ALA A 16 6.69 12.90 -34.03
C ALA A 16 7.21 13.61 -32.77
N LEU A 17 8.50 13.91 -32.81
CA LEU A 17 9.30 14.70 -31.88
C LEU A 17 8.96 16.20 -31.97
N LEU A 18 8.93 16.91 -30.83
CA LEU A 18 9.22 18.36 -30.76
C LEU A 18 9.73 18.76 -29.36
N ILE A 19 10.87 19.46 -29.37
CA ILE A 19 11.66 19.95 -28.22
C ILE A 19 11.40 21.46 -28.06
N THR A 20 11.21 21.94 -26.82
CA THR A 20 11.58 23.31 -26.36
C THR A 20 11.88 23.19 -24.85
N SER A 21 13.10 23.38 -24.32
CA SER A 21 13.93 24.59 -24.14
C SER A 21 13.23 25.76 -23.45
N GLY A 22 13.49 25.93 -22.15
CA GLY A 22 13.12 27.09 -21.34
C GLY A 22 14.05 27.22 -20.13
N CYS A 23 15.11 28.03 -20.30
CA CYS A 23 16.06 28.42 -19.26
C CYS A 23 15.44 29.50 -18.36
N GLY A 24 15.50 29.32 -17.04
CA GLY A 24 15.08 30.32 -16.05
C GLY A 24 16.19 30.53 -15.03
N ASP A 25 16.97 31.58 -15.24
CA ASP A 25 18.19 31.94 -14.53
C ASP A 25 17.89 32.75 -13.24
N SER A 26 18.67 32.45 -12.20
CA SER A 26 19.13 33.29 -11.08
C SER A 26 18.29 34.48 -10.58
N ARG A 27 18.07 34.53 -9.25
CA ARG A 27 18.53 35.67 -8.41
C ARG A 27 18.45 35.41 -6.90
N ASN A 28 19.66 35.41 -6.35
CA ASN A 28 20.05 35.57 -4.96
C ASN A 28 19.40 36.79 -4.29
N ALA A 29 18.79 36.61 -3.12
CA ALA A 29 18.49 37.70 -2.17
C ALA A 29 18.89 37.26 -0.75
N ARG A 30 20.12 37.65 -0.43
CA ARG A 30 20.74 37.71 0.90
C ARG A 30 19.87 38.52 1.86
N SER A 31 19.61 37.98 3.06
CA SER A 31 19.34 38.81 4.23
C SER A 31 20.03 38.20 5.46
N THR A 32 21.07 38.88 5.89
CA THR A 32 21.81 38.68 7.13
C THR A 32 21.84 40.03 7.83
N SER A 33 21.42 40.08 9.09
CA SER A 33 21.87 41.01 10.14
C SER A 33 21.44 40.40 11.48
N GLU A 34 22.40 39.92 12.27
CA GLU A 34 23.05 40.61 13.42
C GLU A 34 22.25 40.44 14.73
N SER A 35 22.75 39.69 15.70
CA SER A 35 23.87 39.96 16.62
C SER A 35 23.48 40.93 17.74
N THR A 36 23.41 40.44 18.98
CA THR A 36 23.92 41.10 20.20
C THR A 36 23.83 40.14 21.40
N ARG A 37 24.96 39.76 22.02
CA ARG A 37 25.13 39.80 23.50
C ARG A 37 26.59 39.63 23.97
N VAL A 38 27.15 40.75 24.44
CA VAL A 38 27.89 41.03 25.69
C VAL A 38 28.96 40.03 26.22
N THR A 39 30.21 40.48 26.05
CA THR A 39 31.42 40.59 26.92
C THR A 39 31.54 39.95 28.34
N ALA A 40 32.64 39.18 28.49
CA ALA A 40 33.65 38.96 29.57
C ALA A 40 33.24 38.68 31.04
N GLY A 41 33.92 37.84 31.84
CA GLY A 41 35.17 37.09 31.66
C GLY A 41 35.62 36.38 32.96
N SER A 42 36.83 35.79 32.90
CA SER A 42 37.72 35.33 33.99
C SER A 42 37.88 33.82 34.21
N ASP A 43 39.16 33.45 34.19
CA ASP A 43 39.82 32.15 34.20
C ASP A 43 39.61 31.26 35.44
N GLY A 44 39.74 29.95 35.21
CA GLY A 44 39.93 28.93 36.24
C GLY A 44 40.25 27.58 35.63
N ALA A 45 41.54 27.23 35.57
CA ALA A 45 42.08 25.99 35.05
C ALA A 45 41.57 24.73 35.80
N GLY A 46 41.37 23.63 35.06
CA GLY A 46 41.09 22.33 35.68
C GLY A 46 40.84 21.20 34.69
N SER A 47 41.91 20.47 34.37
CA SER A 47 41.98 19.05 34.01
C SER A 47 41.07 18.48 32.91
N SER A 48 41.77 18.07 31.85
CA SER A 48 41.44 17.10 30.81
C SER A 48 40.66 15.85 31.26
N SER A 49 39.57 15.57 30.52
CA SER A 49 39.12 14.21 30.21
C SER A 49 38.53 14.21 28.79
N THR A 50 39.29 13.66 27.83
CA THR A 50 38.80 13.37 26.47
C THR A 50 37.85 12.19 26.56
N SER A 51 36.55 12.44 26.53
CA SER A 51 35.54 11.40 26.28
C SER A 51 35.07 11.57 24.85
N GLY A 52 35.51 10.65 23.97
CA GLY A 52 34.95 10.55 22.63
C GLY A 52 33.46 10.27 22.75
N ALA A 53 32.63 11.24 22.39
CA ALA A 53 31.21 11.00 22.20
C ALA A 53 31.05 10.33 20.84
N ASP A 54 31.00 9.00 20.84
CA ASP A 54 30.46 8.26 19.70
C ASP A 54 29.01 8.72 19.53
N THR A 55 28.80 9.57 18.51
CA THR A 55 27.46 9.95 18.08
C THR A 55 26.91 8.78 17.28
N THR A 56 26.34 7.80 17.96
CA THR A 56 25.45 6.84 17.31
C THR A 56 24.19 7.59 16.89
N THR A 57 24.13 7.98 15.61
CA THR A 57 22.88 8.36 14.95
C THR A 57 21.99 7.13 14.90
N SER A 58 21.15 6.97 15.92
CA SER A 58 20.07 5.97 15.92
C SER A 58 19.00 6.41 14.93
N SER A 59 18.86 5.71 13.81
CA SER A 59 17.70 5.85 12.92
C SER A 59 16.41 5.61 13.72
N PRO A 60 15.32 6.36 13.49
CA PRO A 60 14.05 6.07 14.15
C PRO A 60 13.56 4.70 13.69
N SER A 61 13.46 3.75 14.62
CA SER A 61 12.69 2.53 14.40
C SER A 61 11.21 2.92 14.36
N THR A 62 10.54 2.71 13.23
CA THR A 62 9.08 2.68 13.19
C THR A 62 8.64 1.55 14.12
N SER A 63 8.09 1.91 15.28
CA SER A 63 7.53 0.94 16.21
C SER A 63 6.35 0.26 15.53
N ALA A 64 6.51 -1.01 15.17
CA ALA A 64 5.37 -1.86 14.85
C ALA A 64 4.45 -1.92 16.09
N PRO A 65 3.11 -1.85 15.92
CA PRO A 65 2.17 -1.99 17.02
C PRO A 65 2.30 -3.40 17.67
N PRO A 66 1.93 -3.55 18.95
CA PRO A 66 2.08 -4.81 19.67
C PRO A 66 1.28 -5.95 19.02
N VAL A 67 1.88 -7.14 18.94
CA VAL A 67 1.24 -8.40 18.53
C VAL A 67 0.14 -8.74 19.54
N VAL A 68 -1.09 -8.33 19.25
CA VAL A 68 -2.29 -8.88 19.89
C VAL A 68 -2.71 -10.10 19.07
N GLY A 69 -2.90 -11.23 19.73
CA GLY A 69 -3.45 -12.43 19.09
C GLY A 69 -4.80 -12.10 18.48
N GLY A 70 -4.89 -12.09 17.14
CA GLY A 70 -6.14 -11.72 16.47
C GLY A 70 -6.07 -11.52 14.96
N ASN A 71 -4.99 -11.85 14.25
CA ASN A 71 -4.90 -11.53 12.82
C ASN A 71 -5.89 -12.35 11.98
N ILE A 72 -6.61 -11.70 11.06
CA ILE A 72 -7.40 -12.34 10.02
C ILE A 72 -6.47 -12.75 8.88
N SER A 73 -6.56 -14.01 8.44
CA SER A 73 -5.98 -14.45 7.17
C SER A 73 -6.89 -13.96 6.05
N ILE A 74 -6.45 -12.96 5.30
CA ILE A 74 -7.15 -12.47 4.10
C ILE A 74 -6.89 -13.43 2.94
N TRP A 75 -5.66 -13.94 2.86
CA TRP A 75 -5.26 -14.97 1.92
C TRP A 75 -4.27 -15.93 2.58
N PRO A 76 -4.45 -17.24 2.46
CA PRO A 76 -5.50 -17.91 1.68
C PRO A 76 -6.89 -17.77 2.31
N PRO A 77 -7.97 -18.03 1.54
CA PRO A 77 -9.32 -17.95 2.07
C PRO A 77 -9.54 -18.92 3.23
N THR A 78 -10.38 -18.54 4.18
CA THR A 78 -10.77 -19.37 5.32
C THR A 78 -11.36 -20.69 4.84
N GLY A 79 -10.86 -21.81 5.38
CA GLY A 79 -11.30 -23.15 5.00
C GLY A 79 -10.70 -23.69 3.71
N SER A 80 -9.84 -22.94 3.02
CA SER A 80 -9.07 -23.46 1.89
C SER A 80 -7.98 -24.44 2.34
N ALA A 81 -7.59 -25.35 1.45
CA ALA A 81 -6.46 -26.27 1.66
C ALA A 81 -5.11 -25.68 1.23
N LEU A 82 -5.08 -24.40 0.82
CA LEU A 82 -3.89 -23.73 0.35
C LEU A 82 -2.94 -23.46 1.53
N ALA A 83 -1.66 -23.73 1.32
CA ALA A 83 -0.61 -23.53 2.31
C ALA A 83 0.65 -23.05 1.59
N TYR A 84 1.27 -22.00 2.13
CA TYR A 84 2.42 -21.35 1.53
C TYR A 84 3.60 -21.35 2.52
N PRO A 85 4.65 -22.16 2.29
CA PRO A 85 5.82 -22.18 3.16
C PRO A 85 6.75 -20.96 2.96
N ASP A 86 6.57 -20.23 1.86
CA ASP A 86 7.39 -19.08 1.47
C ASP A 86 6.54 -17.78 1.52
N PRO A 87 7.00 -16.72 2.23
CA PRO A 87 6.30 -15.44 2.28
C PRO A 87 6.17 -14.75 0.91
N VAL A 88 7.14 -14.94 0.01
CA VAL A 88 7.12 -14.32 -1.33
C VAL A 88 6.07 -15.00 -2.21
N GLU A 89 5.95 -16.32 -2.13
CA GLU A 89 4.95 -17.09 -2.89
C GLU A 89 3.51 -16.75 -2.46
N VAL A 90 3.23 -16.60 -1.15
CA VAL A 90 1.88 -16.19 -0.71
C VAL A 90 1.55 -14.76 -1.16
N ALA A 91 2.52 -13.85 -1.13
CA ALA A 91 2.33 -12.47 -1.59
C ALA A 91 2.08 -12.42 -3.09
N ARG A 92 2.80 -13.22 -3.89
CA ARG A 92 2.60 -13.36 -5.34
C ARG A 92 1.22 -13.93 -5.66
N ALA A 93 0.81 -15.00 -4.99
CA ALA A 93 -0.49 -15.62 -5.20
C ALA A 93 -1.62 -14.64 -4.84
N PHE A 94 -1.52 -13.96 -3.69
CA PHE A 94 -2.47 -12.91 -3.30
C PHE A 94 -2.55 -11.78 -4.34
N ALA A 95 -1.41 -11.28 -4.81
CA ALA A 95 -1.35 -10.22 -5.81
C ALA A 95 -2.09 -10.59 -7.10
N ILE A 96 -1.94 -11.82 -7.58
CA ILE A 96 -2.52 -12.27 -8.85
C ILE A 96 -3.98 -12.70 -8.66
N GLU A 97 -4.26 -13.55 -7.67
CA GLU A 97 -5.55 -14.24 -7.53
C GLU A 97 -6.57 -13.43 -6.73
N TYR A 98 -6.11 -12.66 -5.74
CA TYR A 98 -6.99 -11.90 -4.84
C TYR A 98 -7.11 -10.42 -5.25
N VAL A 99 -5.97 -9.76 -5.49
CA VAL A 99 -5.91 -8.35 -5.89
C VAL A 99 -6.22 -8.19 -7.37
N GLY A 100 -5.74 -9.11 -8.22
CA GLY A 100 -5.98 -9.06 -9.67
C GLY A 100 -4.90 -8.29 -10.45
N PHE A 101 -3.67 -8.22 -9.93
CA PHE A 101 -2.53 -7.78 -10.73
C PHE A 101 -2.23 -8.77 -11.85
N VAL A 102 -1.84 -8.23 -13.01
CA VAL A 102 -1.46 -9.00 -14.19
C VAL A 102 0.06 -8.99 -14.31
N ASP A 103 0.69 -10.15 -14.11
CA ASP A 103 2.15 -10.34 -14.13
C ASP A 103 2.94 -9.29 -13.29
N PRO A 104 2.64 -9.18 -11.99
CA PRO A 104 3.28 -8.17 -11.15
C PRO A 104 4.77 -8.43 -10.94
N VAL A 105 5.52 -7.33 -10.74
CA VAL A 105 6.90 -7.38 -10.27
C VAL A 105 6.87 -7.62 -8.76
N ILE A 106 7.51 -8.72 -8.33
CA ILE A 106 7.58 -9.12 -6.92
C ILE A 106 8.95 -8.73 -6.36
N GLY A 107 8.93 -7.95 -5.28
CA GLY A 107 10.12 -7.54 -4.54
C GLY A 107 10.63 -8.64 -3.60
N MET A 108 11.74 -8.34 -2.93
CA MET A 108 12.29 -9.22 -1.91
C MET A 108 11.44 -9.19 -0.62
N PHE A 109 11.46 -10.29 0.13
CA PHE A 109 10.90 -10.33 1.47
C PHE A 109 11.71 -9.46 2.44
N GLN A 110 11.01 -8.56 3.11
CA GLN A 110 11.54 -7.70 4.17
C GLN A 110 11.04 -8.24 5.50
N GLN A 111 11.96 -8.76 6.32
CA GLN A 111 11.60 -9.35 7.62
C GLN A 111 11.08 -8.27 8.57
N GLY A 112 9.92 -8.53 9.18
CA GLY A 112 9.39 -7.79 10.32
C GLY A 112 9.79 -8.46 11.63
N ASP A 113 8.82 -9.05 12.34
CA ASP A 113 9.08 -9.92 13.48
C ASP A 113 9.42 -11.36 13.04
N SER A 114 9.69 -12.27 13.98
CA SER A 114 10.08 -13.65 13.68
C SER A 114 9.02 -14.47 12.90
N ARG A 115 7.79 -13.97 12.81
CA ARG A 115 6.65 -14.60 12.14
C ARG A 115 5.95 -13.65 11.16
N SER A 116 6.52 -12.47 10.87
CA SER A 116 5.91 -11.48 9.98
C SER A 116 6.94 -10.80 9.08
N GLY A 117 6.45 -10.19 8.02
CA GLY A 117 7.23 -9.31 7.19
C GLY A 117 6.40 -8.76 6.04
N GLU A 118 7.10 -8.20 5.08
CA GLU A 118 6.49 -7.44 3.99
C GLU A 118 7.11 -7.84 2.66
N VAL A 119 6.31 -7.80 1.61
CA VAL A 119 6.76 -8.00 0.23
C VAL A 119 6.21 -6.86 -0.60
N GLU A 120 7.09 -6.10 -1.24
CA GLU A 120 6.66 -5.09 -2.20
C GLU A 120 6.18 -5.76 -3.48
N VAL A 121 5.04 -5.32 -4.00
CA VAL A 121 4.46 -5.78 -5.26
C VAL A 121 4.13 -4.56 -6.12
N ARG A 122 4.50 -4.58 -7.40
CA ARG A 122 4.16 -3.52 -8.35
C ARG A 122 3.44 -4.09 -9.56
N PRO A 123 2.47 -3.37 -10.16
CA PRO A 123 1.81 -3.80 -11.38
C PRO A 123 2.77 -3.82 -12.58
N THR A 124 3.80 -2.95 -12.58
CA THR A 124 4.89 -2.88 -13.55
C THR A 124 6.16 -2.40 -12.85
N GLU A 125 7.33 -2.48 -13.49
CA GLU A 125 8.60 -2.04 -12.91
C GLU A 125 8.59 -0.57 -12.45
N SER A 126 7.87 0.30 -13.16
CA SER A 126 7.72 1.72 -12.82
C SER A 126 6.39 2.05 -12.12
N GLY A 127 5.55 1.05 -11.83
CA GLY A 127 4.25 1.22 -11.19
C GLY A 127 4.36 1.57 -9.71
N PRO A 128 3.26 1.99 -9.07
CA PRO A 128 3.21 2.25 -7.63
C PRO A 128 3.48 0.97 -6.84
N ALA A 129 4.06 1.13 -5.66
CA ALA A 129 4.30 0.04 -4.73
C ALA A 129 3.04 -0.28 -3.93
N THR A 130 2.63 -1.55 -3.94
CA THR A 130 1.72 -2.13 -2.96
C THR A 130 2.54 -3.00 -2.01
N THR A 131 2.64 -2.60 -0.75
CA THR A 131 3.31 -3.36 0.30
C THR A 131 2.36 -4.41 0.86
N VAL A 132 2.62 -5.68 0.59
CA VAL A 132 1.84 -6.82 1.08
C VAL A 132 2.36 -7.24 2.45
N LEU A 133 1.48 -7.28 3.44
CA LEU A 133 1.80 -7.68 4.81
C LEU A 133 1.54 -9.17 4.98
N VAL A 134 2.59 -9.93 5.32
CA VAL A 134 2.52 -11.39 5.49
C VAL A 134 2.84 -11.79 6.92
N ARG A 135 2.15 -12.84 7.39
CA ARG A 135 2.35 -13.41 8.72
C ARG A 135 2.04 -14.89 8.76
N GLN A 136 2.80 -15.65 9.54
CA GLN A 136 2.44 -17.01 9.93
C GLN A 136 1.33 -17.01 10.99
N VAL A 137 0.10 -17.29 10.57
CA VAL A 137 -1.09 -17.35 11.44
C VAL A 137 -1.29 -18.79 11.93
N GLY A 138 -1.37 -18.99 13.24
CA GLY A 138 -1.53 -20.31 13.86
C GLY A 138 -0.20 -21.02 14.20
N PRO A 139 -0.23 -22.31 14.57
CA PRO A 139 0.95 -23.04 15.07
C PRO A 139 1.92 -23.53 13.99
N GLY A 140 1.56 -23.42 12.71
CA GLY A 140 2.42 -23.82 11.60
C GLY A 140 3.36 -22.71 11.11
N ASP A 141 4.18 -23.07 10.12
CA ASP A 141 5.14 -22.18 9.45
C ASP A 141 4.61 -21.62 8.12
N ASN A 142 3.33 -21.88 7.82
CA ASN A 142 2.69 -21.36 6.61
C ASN A 142 2.39 -19.88 6.76
N TRP A 143 2.65 -19.13 5.69
CA TRP A 143 2.41 -17.71 5.58
C TRP A 143 1.01 -17.42 5.06
N SER A 144 0.41 -16.37 5.62
CA SER A 144 -0.84 -15.76 5.19
C SER A 144 -0.63 -14.27 4.93
N VAL A 145 -1.38 -13.70 4.00
CA VAL A 145 -1.53 -12.25 3.88
C VAL A 145 -2.56 -11.77 4.89
N ILE A 146 -2.21 -10.71 5.61
CA ILE A 146 -3.05 -10.07 6.63
C ILE A 146 -3.50 -8.66 6.23
N GLY A 147 -3.02 -8.16 5.09
CA GLY A 147 -3.37 -6.86 4.52
C GLY A 147 -2.37 -6.41 3.47
N CYS A 148 -2.65 -5.28 2.83
CA CYS A 148 -1.67 -4.56 2.03
C CYS A 148 -1.96 -3.06 2.06
N ALA A 149 -0.97 -2.25 1.72
CA ALA A 149 -1.10 -0.80 1.67
C ALA A 149 -0.33 -0.21 0.48
N THR A 150 -0.76 0.96 0.03
CA THR A 150 -0.05 1.79 -0.95
C THR A 150 0.04 3.22 -0.39
N ALA A 151 0.98 4.02 -0.89
CA ALA A 151 1.11 5.43 -0.53
C ALA A 151 -0.10 6.28 -0.99
N SER A 152 -0.82 5.85 -2.02
CA SER A 152 -1.87 6.65 -2.67
C SER A 152 -3.26 6.47 -2.06
N ILE A 153 -3.44 5.50 -1.16
CA ILE A 153 -4.73 5.17 -0.56
C ILE A 153 -4.52 4.92 0.94
N SER A 154 -5.17 5.72 1.78
CA SER A 154 -5.16 5.56 3.22
C SER A 154 -6.59 5.52 3.76
N LEU A 155 -7.04 4.34 4.15
CA LEU A 155 -8.31 4.15 4.85
C LEU A 155 -8.13 4.43 6.34
N SER A 156 -8.93 5.33 6.89
CA SER A 156 -8.93 5.70 8.31
C SER A 156 -10.04 5.01 9.10
N ASP A 157 -11.20 4.80 8.47
CA ASP A 157 -12.31 4.06 9.05
C ASP A 157 -13.04 3.27 7.95
N PRO A 158 -13.31 1.96 8.12
CA PRO A 158 -12.92 1.12 9.25
C PRO A 158 -11.40 0.86 9.31
N THR A 159 -10.92 0.44 10.47
CA THR A 159 -9.54 -0.05 10.66
C THR A 159 -9.48 -1.58 10.59
N THR A 160 -8.28 -2.14 10.44
CA THR A 160 -8.08 -3.60 10.52
C THR A 160 -8.69 -4.15 11.81
N MET A 161 -9.40 -5.28 11.70
CA MET A 161 -10.18 -5.95 12.77
C MET A 161 -11.45 -5.25 13.24
N SER A 162 -11.83 -4.10 12.68
CA SER A 162 -13.12 -3.49 13.00
C SER A 162 -14.28 -4.44 12.67
N THR A 163 -15.24 -4.55 13.60
CA THR A 163 -16.54 -5.18 13.32
C THR A 163 -17.42 -4.19 12.58
N VAL A 164 -17.99 -4.61 11.45
CA VAL A 164 -18.80 -3.74 10.58
C VAL A 164 -20.18 -4.35 10.31
N GLU A 165 -21.17 -3.47 10.18
CA GLU A 165 -22.55 -3.79 9.79
C GLU A 165 -22.92 -3.07 8.50
N SER A 166 -23.96 -3.51 7.80
CA SER A 166 -24.42 -2.84 6.56
C SER A 166 -25.43 -1.73 6.88
N PRO A 167 -25.26 -0.52 6.33
CA PRO A 167 -24.10 -0.04 5.57
C PRO A 167 -22.88 0.24 6.45
N VAL A 168 -21.68 -0.03 5.92
CA VAL A 168 -20.43 0.39 6.57
C VAL A 168 -20.05 1.80 6.14
N SER A 169 -19.67 2.64 7.11
CA SER A 169 -19.11 3.97 6.82
C SER A 169 -17.63 3.85 6.43
N LEU A 170 -17.25 4.57 5.38
CA LEU A 170 -15.88 4.60 4.86
C LEU A 170 -15.35 6.02 4.95
N SER A 171 -14.15 6.20 5.49
CA SER A 171 -13.45 7.48 5.47
C SER A 171 -11.93 7.32 5.38
N GLY A 172 -11.28 8.29 4.76
CA GLY A 172 -9.84 8.26 4.58
C GLY A 172 -9.36 9.34 3.64
N THR A 173 -8.18 9.12 3.07
CA THR A 173 -7.59 10.00 2.05
C THR A 173 -7.05 9.17 0.91
N SER A 174 -7.11 9.72 -0.31
CA SER A 174 -6.47 9.12 -1.47
C SER A 174 -5.97 10.15 -2.45
N THR A 175 -5.04 9.74 -3.31
CA THR A 175 -4.78 10.38 -4.60
C THR A 175 -4.93 9.29 -5.64
N ALA A 176 -5.93 9.43 -6.50
CA ALA A 176 -6.10 8.53 -7.64
C ALA A 176 -6.00 9.31 -8.95
N PHE A 177 -5.63 8.62 -10.01
CA PHE A 177 -5.85 9.14 -11.35
C PHE A 177 -7.36 9.34 -11.53
N GLU A 178 -7.81 10.55 -11.88
CA GLU A 178 -9.24 10.96 -11.90
C GLU A 178 -9.97 10.94 -10.55
N GLY A 179 -9.23 10.80 -9.44
CA GLY A 179 -9.76 10.88 -8.08
C GLY A 179 -10.63 9.70 -7.65
N THR A 180 -10.82 8.68 -8.48
CA THR A 180 -11.71 7.54 -8.18
C THR A 180 -10.94 6.34 -7.63
N VAL A 181 -11.41 5.83 -6.49
CA VAL A 181 -10.93 4.60 -5.86
C VAL A 181 -12.08 3.62 -5.77
N GLN A 182 -11.91 2.44 -6.35
CA GLN A 182 -12.88 1.35 -6.28
C GLN A 182 -12.86 0.73 -4.90
N VAL A 183 -14.02 0.33 -4.40
CA VAL A 183 -14.19 -0.35 -3.11
C VAL A 183 -14.86 -1.69 -3.32
N LEU A 184 -14.28 -2.72 -2.71
CA LEU A 184 -14.77 -4.09 -2.81
C LEU A 184 -14.70 -4.75 -1.42
N MET A 185 -15.86 -5.22 -0.94
CA MET A 185 -15.94 -6.03 0.27
C MET A 185 -16.06 -7.50 -0.12
N ARG A 186 -15.27 -8.36 0.52
CA ARG A 186 -15.31 -9.82 0.32
C ARG A 186 -15.46 -10.56 1.64
N ASP A 187 -16.13 -11.71 1.57
CA ASP A 187 -16.20 -12.70 2.65
C ASP A 187 -14.87 -13.47 2.75
N SER A 188 -14.45 -13.87 3.96
CA SER A 188 -13.19 -14.60 4.14
C SER A 188 -13.18 -16.00 3.50
N SER A 189 -14.34 -16.58 3.19
CA SER A 189 -14.45 -17.85 2.46
C SER A 189 -13.91 -17.78 1.02
N GLY A 190 -13.68 -16.57 0.49
CA GLY A 190 -13.34 -16.37 -0.91
C GLY A 190 -14.53 -16.49 -1.85
N ALA A 191 -15.75 -16.60 -1.31
CA ALA A 191 -16.97 -16.32 -2.07
C ALA A 191 -16.91 -14.88 -2.61
N GLY A 192 -17.52 -14.64 -3.78
CA GLY A 192 -17.45 -13.36 -4.49
C GLY A 192 -17.83 -12.11 -3.68
N ALA A 193 -17.84 -10.95 -4.34
CA ALA A 193 -18.10 -9.66 -3.69
C ALA A 193 -19.38 -9.67 -2.82
N LEU A 194 -19.26 -9.23 -1.56
CA LEU A 194 -20.41 -8.94 -0.69
C LEU A 194 -21.01 -7.57 -1.01
N GLY A 195 -20.16 -6.61 -1.39
CA GLY A 195 -20.53 -5.25 -1.75
C GLY A 195 -19.46 -4.60 -2.61
N GLU A 196 -19.88 -3.74 -3.53
CA GLU A 196 -19.03 -2.99 -4.45
C GLU A 196 -19.44 -1.52 -4.47
N GLY A 197 -18.47 -0.63 -4.62
CA GLY A 197 -18.71 0.80 -4.69
C GLY A 197 -17.46 1.55 -5.13
N TYR A 198 -17.48 2.86 -4.94
CA TYR A 198 -16.33 3.71 -5.16
C TYR A 198 -16.35 4.91 -4.21
N VAL A 199 -15.20 5.53 -4.04
CA VAL A 199 -15.04 6.79 -3.32
C VAL A 199 -14.23 7.76 -4.18
N THR A 200 -14.44 9.06 -3.95
CA THR A 200 -13.66 10.10 -4.59
C THR A 200 -12.82 10.84 -3.56
N GLY A 201 -11.51 10.85 -3.75
CA GLY A 201 -10.55 11.57 -2.90
C GLY A 201 -9.83 12.67 -3.67
N GLY A 202 -8.56 12.88 -3.34
CA GLY A 202 -7.69 13.80 -4.06
C GLY A 202 -7.23 13.24 -5.41
N SER A 203 -6.44 14.02 -6.15
CA SER A 203 -6.02 13.69 -7.50
C SER A 203 -4.68 14.32 -7.85
N MET A 204 -4.07 13.89 -8.96
CA MET A 204 -2.82 14.47 -9.49
C MET A 204 -1.64 14.44 -8.50
N GLY A 205 -1.61 13.44 -7.62
CA GLY A 205 -0.58 13.27 -6.59
C GLY A 205 -0.86 14.03 -5.29
N GLU A 206 -1.94 14.81 -5.23
CA GLU A 206 -2.39 15.49 -4.02
C GLU A 206 -3.42 14.63 -3.28
N MET A 207 -3.09 14.23 -2.05
CA MET A 207 -4.00 13.47 -1.19
C MET A 207 -5.18 14.35 -0.77
N GLY A 208 -6.39 13.84 -0.95
CA GLY A 208 -7.64 14.50 -0.55
C GLY A 208 -8.56 13.55 0.20
N PRO A 209 -9.43 14.07 1.07
CA PRO A 209 -10.31 13.25 1.87
C PRO A 209 -11.41 12.60 1.03
N PHE A 210 -11.84 11.41 1.44
CA PHE A 210 -13.05 10.77 0.94
C PHE A 210 -13.94 10.34 2.10
N GLN A 211 -15.26 10.31 1.85
CA GLN A 211 -16.23 9.72 2.76
C GLN A 211 -17.39 9.12 1.96
N SER A 212 -17.82 7.91 2.33
CA SER A 212 -18.93 7.21 1.67
C SER A 212 -19.55 6.16 2.60
N GLN A 213 -20.62 5.52 2.13
CA GLN A 213 -21.21 4.34 2.74
C GLN A 213 -21.23 3.20 1.72
N LEU A 214 -20.97 1.98 2.18
CA LEU A 214 -21.02 0.78 1.37
C LEU A 214 -22.06 -0.19 1.95
N GLU A 215 -23.08 -0.49 1.17
CA GLU A 215 -24.01 -1.58 1.45
C GLU A 215 -23.38 -2.92 1.05
N PHE A 216 -23.65 -3.98 1.82
CA PHE A 216 -23.18 -5.32 1.50
C PHE A 216 -24.19 -6.40 1.88
N SER A 217 -24.14 -7.52 1.16
CA SER A 217 -24.97 -8.69 1.40
C SER A 217 -24.55 -9.44 2.66
N ALA A 218 -25.48 -10.21 3.25
CA ALA A 218 -25.19 -10.98 4.47
C ALA A 218 -23.95 -11.88 4.30
N PRO A 219 -22.95 -11.77 5.20
CA PRO A 219 -21.76 -12.60 5.15
C PRO A 219 -22.08 -14.05 5.55
N THR A 220 -21.23 -14.96 5.10
CA THR A 220 -21.28 -16.39 5.41
C THR A 220 -20.23 -16.82 6.43
N THR A 221 -19.23 -15.97 6.68
CA THR A 221 -18.21 -16.13 7.72
C THR A 221 -18.22 -14.95 8.69
N ASP A 222 -17.48 -15.07 9.80
CA ASP A 222 -17.34 -14.04 10.84
C ASP A 222 -16.32 -12.93 10.49
N SER A 223 -15.72 -13.03 9.31
CA SER A 223 -14.62 -12.18 8.88
C SER A 223 -14.62 -12.00 7.37
N GLY A 224 -14.00 -10.92 6.94
CA GLY A 224 -13.87 -10.58 5.55
C GLY A 224 -12.72 -9.62 5.34
N SER A 225 -12.74 -8.97 4.19
CA SER A 225 -11.80 -7.90 3.90
C SER A 225 -12.44 -6.79 3.09
N LEU A 226 -11.88 -5.60 3.25
CA LEU A 226 -12.23 -4.42 2.49
C LEU A 226 -11.02 -4.03 1.64
N MET A 227 -11.20 -4.04 0.33
CA MET A 227 -10.19 -3.71 -0.66
C MET A 227 -10.53 -2.37 -1.31
N LEU A 228 -9.60 -1.44 -1.25
CA LEU A 228 -9.62 -0.18 -1.98
C LEU A 228 -8.54 -0.24 -3.05
N TYR A 229 -8.87 0.05 -4.31
CA TYR A 229 -7.92 -0.05 -5.40
C TYR A 229 -8.18 0.96 -6.51
N THR A 230 -7.14 1.28 -7.27
CA THR A 230 -7.26 2.05 -8.51
C THR A 230 -7.01 1.13 -9.70
N GLN A 231 -7.46 1.58 -10.88
CA GLN A 231 -7.24 0.87 -12.14
C GLN A 231 -6.38 1.70 -13.07
N SER A 232 -5.60 1.03 -13.91
CA SER A 232 -4.88 1.68 -15.01
C SER A 232 -5.87 2.12 -16.07
N MET A 233 -5.78 3.39 -16.49
CA MET A 233 -6.60 3.91 -17.59
C MET A 233 -6.21 3.35 -18.96
N GLU A 234 -5.03 2.73 -19.06
CA GLU A 234 -4.56 2.11 -20.30
C GLU A 234 -5.31 0.81 -20.60
N ASN A 235 -5.59 0.00 -19.56
CA ASN A 235 -6.06 -1.37 -19.75
C ASN A 235 -7.09 -1.86 -18.73
N GLY A 236 -7.49 -1.05 -17.75
CA GLY A 236 -8.45 -1.40 -16.70
C GLY A 236 -7.92 -2.38 -15.65
N ALA A 237 -6.65 -2.79 -15.72
CA ALA A 237 -6.05 -3.67 -14.72
C ALA A 237 -5.87 -2.93 -13.39
N VAL A 238 -5.89 -3.67 -12.27
CA VAL A 238 -5.60 -3.08 -10.96
C VAL A 238 -4.19 -2.47 -10.96
N TRP A 239 -4.08 -1.26 -10.44
CA TRP A 239 -2.83 -0.47 -10.45
C TRP A 239 -2.16 -0.43 -9.08
N GLU A 240 -2.94 -0.33 -8.02
CA GLU A 240 -2.48 -0.41 -6.63
C GLU A 240 -3.67 -0.74 -5.74
N ALA A 241 -3.41 -1.29 -4.56
CA ALA A 241 -4.45 -1.65 -3.62
C ALA A 241 -4.04 -1.43 -2.16
N SER A 242 -5.03 -1.07 -1.35
CA SER A 242 -4.99 -1.15 0.10
C SER A 242 -6.06 -2.13 0.55
N VAL A 243 -5.70 -3.11 1.37
CA VAL A 243 -6.61 -4.16 1.85
C VAL A 243 -6.47 -4.33 3.34
N ILE A 244 -7.60 -4.31 4.05
CA ILE A 244 -7.66 -4.60 5.49
C ILE A 244 -8.60 -5.79 5.75
N GLY A 245 -8.32 -6.55 6.81
CA GLY A 245 -9.23 -7.57 7.33
C GLY A 245 -10.25 -6.93 8.27
N ILE A 246 -11.51 -7.37 8.21
CA ILE A 246 -12.64 -6.86 9.01
C ILE A 246 -13.44 -8.02 9.62
N ARG A 247 -14.24 -7.73 10.64
CA ARG A 247 -15.14 -8.68 11.29
C ARG A 247 -16.60 -8.38 10.97
N PHE A 248 -17.43 -9.40 11.05
CA PHE A 248 -18.89 -9.28 11.01
C PHE A 248 -19.47 -9.70 12.38
N PRO A 249 -20.61 -9.14 12.80
CA PRO A 249 -21.24 -9.47 14.08
C PRO A 249 -21.80 -10.90 14.16
#